data_AF-F3Z144-F1
#
_entry.id   AF-F3Z144-F1
#
_cell.length_a   1.000
_cell.length_b   1.000
_cell.length_c   1.000
_cell.angle_alpha   90.00
_cell.angle_beta   90.00
_cell.angle_gamma   90.00
#
_symmetry.space_group_name_H-M   'P 1'
#
loop_
_entity.id
_entity.type
_entity.pdbx_description
1 polymer ?
#
loop_
_entity_poly.entity_id
_entity_poly.type
_entity_poly.pdbx_seq_one_letter_code
_entity_poly.pdbx_strand_id
1 'polypeptide(L)'
;MCACVCLTKLNKDGMEALNRGDYLTATELLIQAAHKAEALGSDVLQAKIRNNMGLLMQAQGLHDQAVMNFRLAQRHTARRLGTDNSLYARITTNLAKIEGHENVF
;
A
#
# COMPACT_ATOMS: atom_id res chain seq x y z
N MET A 1 -22.06 12.49 -3.48
CA MET A 1 -21.53 11.11 -3.46
C MET A 1 -20.18 11.12 -2.78
N CYS A 2 -20.03 10.35 -1.70
CA CYS A 2 -19.00 10.53 -0.67
C CYS A 2 -17.59 10.15 -1.17
N ALA A 3 -16.62 11.04 -1.02
CA ALA A 3 -15.23 10.86 -1.47
C ALA A 3 -14.56 9.57 -0.92
N CYS A 4 -15.00 9.09 0.25
CA CYS A 4 -14.51 7.85 0.87
C CYS A 4 -14.97 6.57 0.14
N VAL A 5 -16.19 6.57 -0.41
CA VAL A 5 -16.73 5.42 -1.18
C VAL A 5 -15.96 5.27 -2.49
N CYS A 6 -15.64 6.38 -3.14
CA CYS A 6 -14.82 6.39 -4.36
C CYS A 6 -13.42 5.83 -4.09
N LEU A 7 -12.77 6.21 -2.99
CA LEU A 7 -11.44 5.71 -2.62
C LEU A 7 -11.42 4.19 -2.40
N THR A 8 -12.40 3.67 -1.64
CA THR A 8 -12.44 2.23 -1.34
C THR A 8 -12.63 1.40 -2.61
N LYS A 9 -13.44 1.90 -3.55
CA LYS A 9 -13.65 1.28 -4.86
C LYS A 9 -12.38 1.30 -5.70
N LEU A 10 -11.71 2.46 -5.83
CA LEU A 10 -10.44 2.59 -6.55
C LEU A 10 -9.37 1.62 -6.02
N ASN A 11 -9.24 1.53 -4.70
CA ASN A 11 -8.28 0.62 -4.07
C ASN A 11 -8.60 -0.85 -4.36
N LYS A 12 -9.89 -1.22 -4.28
CA LYS A 12 -10.32 -2.58 -4.57
C LYS A 12 -10.05 -2.93 -6.03
N ASP A 13 -10.45 -2.06 -6.95
CA ASP A 13 -10.31 -2.29 -8.39
C ASP A 13 -8.82 -2.32 -8.80
N GLY A 14 -7.98 -1.49 -8.19
CA GLY A 14 -6.52 -1.53 -8.39
C GLY A 14 -5.90 -2.85 -7.94
N MET A 15 -6.33 -3.39 -6.81
CA MET A 15 -5.87 -4.72 -6.35
C MET A 15 -6.41 -5.86 -7.22
N GLU A 16 -7.63 -5.74 -7.74
CA GLU A 16 -8.17 -6.71 -8.70
C GLU A 16 -7.40 -6.69 -10.02
N ALA A 17 -7.04 -5.51 -10.54
CA ALA A 17 -6.19 -5.36 -11.71
C ALA A 17 -4.80 -5.98 -11.47
N LEU A 18 -4.19 -5.73 -10.30
CA LEU A 18 -2.92 -6.33 -9.91
C LEU A 18 -3.00 -7.87 -9.91
N ASN A 19 -4.06 -8.44 -9.33
CA ASN A 19 -4.25 -9.89 -9.29
C ASN A 19 -4.43 -10.51 -10.70
N ARG A 20 -4.84 -9.71 -11.69
CA ARG A 20 -4.94 -10.12 -13.10
C ARG A 20 -3.64 -9.91 -13.88
N GLY A 21 -2.60 -9.33 -13.25
CA GLY A 21 -1.35 -8.96 -13.91
C GLY A 21 -1.42 -7.66 -14.72
N ASP A 22 -2.52 -6.91 -14.63
CA ASP A 22 -2.66 -5.61 -15.29
C ASP A 22 -2.03 -4.52 -14.41
N TYR A 23 -0.70 -4.46 -14.47
CA TYR A 23 0.10 -3.52 -13.67
C TYR A 23 -0.16 -2.05 -14.02
N LEU A 24 -0.49 -1.75 -15.28
CA LEU A 24 -0.77 -0.38 -15.71
C LEU A 24 -2.04 0.13 -15.03
N THR A 25 -3.14 -0.61 -15.19
CA THR A 25 -4.42 -0.25 -14.56
C THR A 25 -4.31 -0.23 -13.04
N ALA A 26 -3.60 -1.20 -12.44
CA ALA A 26 -3.37 -1.23 -11.00
C ALA A 26 -2.65 0.03 -10.50
N THR A 27 -1.62 0.48 -11.23
CA THR A 27 -0.85 1.68 -10.90
C THR A 27 -1.73 2.93 -10.95
N GLU A 28 -2.47 3.12 -12.04
CA GLU A 28 -3.34 4.29 -12.22
C GLU A 28 -4.41 4.39 -11.13
N LEU A 29 -5.06 3.26 -10.80
CA LEU A 29 -6.13 3.22 -9.80
C LEU A 29 -5.59 3.46 -8.37
N LEU A 30 -4.44 2.87 -8.03
CA LEU A 30 -3.84 3.05 -6.70
C LEU A 30 -3.27 4.46 -6.51
N ILE A 31 -2.72 5.11 -7.54
CA ILE A 31 -2.31 6.52 -7.49
C ILE A 31 -3.51 7.43 -7.25
N GLN A 32 -4.62 7.22 -7.96
CA GLN A 32 -5.85 7.99 -7.75
C GLN A 32 -6.40 7.80 -6.32
N ALA A 33 -6.34 6.56 -5.80
CA ALA A 33 -6.73 6.28 -4.42
C ALA A 33 -5.81 7.00 -3.41
N ALA A 34 -4.50 7.06 -3.67
CA ALA A 34 -3.52 7.73 -2.82
C ALA A 34 -3.77 9.24 -2.73
N HIS A 35 -3.96 9.92 -3.87
CA HIS A 35 -4.29 11.34 -3.89
C HIS A 35 -5.58 11.65 -3.12
N LYS A 36 -6.60 10.79 -3.23
CA LYS A 36 -7.83 10.94 -2.43
C LYS A 36 -7.60 10.70 -0.95
N ALA A 37 -6.77 9.73 -0.58
CA ALA A 37 -6.45 9.45 0.83
C ALA A 37 -5.72 10.63 1.48
N GLU A 38 -4.84 11.29 0.72
CA GLU A 38 -4.14 12.51 1.12
C GLU A 38 -5.10 13.69 1.27
N ALA A 39 -5.97 13.93 0.29
CA ALA A 39 -6.97 14.99 0.35
C ALA A 39 -7.95 14.83 1.54
N LEU A 40 -8.21 13.58 1.96
CA LEU A 40 -9.05 13.27 3.13
C LEU A 40 -8.29 13.37 4.47
N GLY A 41 -6.96 13.53 4.45
CA GLY A 41 -6.13 13.66 5.66
C GLY A 41 -6.15 12.42 6.58
N SER A 42 -6.56 11.25 6.08
CA SER A 42 -6.71 10.05 6.91
C SER A 42 -5.46 9.18 6.86
N ASP A 43 -4.67 9.21 7.93
CA ASP A 43 -3.47 8.36 8.10
C ASP A 43 -3.78 6.86 7.89
N VAL A 44 -4.94 6.39 8.37
CA VAL A 44 -5.32 4.98 8.21
C VAL A 44 -5.59 4.62 6.75
N LEU A 45 -6.27 5.50 6.01
CA LEU A 45 -6.52 5.25 4.58
C LEU A 45 -5.21 5.32 3.80
N GLN A 46 -4.38 6.33 4.07
CA GLN A 46 -3.06 6.46 3.47
C GLN A 46 -2.18 5.23 3.73
N ALA A 47 -2.18 4.69 4.95
CA ALA A 47 -1.45 3.47 5.28
C ALA A 47 -1.91 2.27 4.46
N LYS A 48 -3.23 2.07 4.34
CA LYS A 48 -3.79 0.96 3.55
C LYS A 48 -3.42 1.06 2.07
N ILE A 49 -3.55 2.25 1.48
CA ILE A 49 -3.20 2.46 0.06
C ILE A 49 -1.70 2.27 -0.17
N ARG A 50 -0.84 2.83 0.70
CA ARG A 50 0.62 2.69 0.58
C ARG A 50 1.08 1.25 0.76
N ASN A 51 0.47 0.46 1.64
CA ASN A 51 0.72 -0.97 1.71
C ASN A 51 0.41 -1.67 0.37
N ASN A 52 -0.70 -1.32 -0.27
CA ASN A 52 -1.07 -1.91 -1.55
C ASN A 52 -0.15 -1.46 -2.70
N MET A 53 0.28 -0.20 -2.70
CA MET A 53 1.33 0.26 -3.62
C MET A 53 2.65 -0.47 -3.40
N GLY A 54 3.02 -0.76 -2.16
CA GLY A 54 4.20 -1.59 -1.86
C GLY A 54 4.11 -2.98 -2.49
N LEU A 55 2.94 -3.62 -2.42
CA LEU A 55 2.71 -4.93 -3.06
C LEU A 55 2.77 -4.84 -4.59
N LEU A 56 2.19 -3.80 -5.18
CA LEU A 56 2.27 -3.53 -6.62
C LEU A 56 3.74 -3.39 -7.07
N MET A 57 4.51 -2.54 -6.38
CA MET A 57 5.92 -2.31 -6.71
C MET A 57 6.75 -3.58 -6.54
N GLN A 58 6.49 -4.38 -5.51
CA GLN A 58 7.10 -5.69 -5.33
C GLN A 58 6.81 -6.61 -6.52
N ALA A 59 5.54 -6.69 -6.95
CA ALA A 59 5.15 -7.52 -8.09
C ALA A 59 5.79 -7.08 -9.42
N GLN A 60 6.13 -5.80 -9.54
CA GLN A 60 6.86 -5.23 -10.68
C GLN A 60 8.40 -5.36 -10.55
N GLY A 61 8.92 -5.95 -9.47
CA GLY A 61 10.36 -6.06 -9.21
C GLY A 61 11.03 -4.78 -8.72
N LEU A 62 10.25 -3.74 -8.37
CA LEU A 62 10.72 -2.45 -7.90
C LEU A 62 10.89 -2.46 -6.37
N HIS A 63 11.86 -3.24 -5.88
CA HIS A 63 12.03 -3.52 -4.45
C HIS A 63 12.26 -2.26 -3.59
N ASP A 64 13.13 -1.35 -4.01
CA ASP A 64 13.39 -0.09 -3.28
C ASP A 64 12.12 0.74 -3.08
N GLN A 65 11.32 0.86 -4.15
CA GLN A 65 10.06 1.59 -4.12
C GLN A 65 9.02 0.89 -3.26
N ALA A 66 9.01 -0.45 -3.26
CA ALA A 66 8.16 -1.24 -2.38
C ALA A 66 8.50 -1.01 -0.91
N VAL A 67 9.78 -1.09 -0.53
CA VAL A 67 10.27 -0.84 0.83
C VAL A 67 9.88 0.57 1.29
N MET A 68 10.10 1.58 0.45
CA MET A 68 9.71 2.96 0.77
C MET A 68 8.21 3.07 1.09
N ASN A 69 7.36 2.48 0.25
CA ASN A 69 5.90 2.51 0.43
C ASN A 69 5.47 1.78 1.70
N PHE A 70 6.03 0.60 1.98
CA PHE A 70 5.72 -0.12 3.21
C PHE A 70 6.19 0.62 4.46
N ARG A 71 7.39 1.22 4.47
CA ARG A 71 7.87 2.02 5.62
C ARG A 71 6.99 3.24 5.87
N LEU A 72 6.52 3.91 4.81
CA LEU A 72 5.54 4.98 4.96
C LEU A 72 4.23 4.45 5.56
N ALA A 73 3.68 3.35 5.03
CA ALA A 73 2.47 2.73 5.57
C ALA A 73 2.61 2.34 7.04
N GLN A 74 3.76 1.78 7.42
CA GLN A 74 4.07 1.38 8.78
C GLN A 74 4.09 2.60 9.71
N ARG A 75 4.73 3.71 9.29
CA ARG A 75 4.75 4.98 10.06
C ARG A 75 3.36 5.56 10.28
N HIS A 76 2.53 5.64 9.25
CA HIS A 76 1.15 6.14 9.38
C HIS A 76 0.32 5.25 10.31
N THR A 77 0.47 3.93 10.20
CA THR A 77 -0.23 2.96 11.05
C THR A 77 0.21 3.10 12.50
N ALA A 78 1.52 3.13 12.77
CA ALA A 78 2.06 3.29 14.11
C ALA A 78 1.57 4.57 14.80
N ARG A 79 1.60 5.69 14.06
CA ARG A 79 1.15 6.99 14.57
C ARG A 79 -0.33 7.00 14.94
N ARG A 80 -1.19 6.32 14.17
CA ARG A 80 -2.64 6.45 14.30
C ARG A 80 -3.31 5.32 15.06
N LEU A 81 -2.79 4.11 14.95
CA LEU A 81 -3.36 2.87 15.49
C LEU A 81 -2.40 2.11 16.43
N GLY A 82 -1.19 2.63 16.64
CA GLY A 82 -0.14 1.92 17.38
C GLY A 82 0.49 0.79 16.58
N THR A 83 1.31 -0.02 17.25
CA THR A 83 2.02 -1.17 16.66
C THR A 83 1.30 -2.49 16.90
N ASP A 84 0.40 -2.57 17.89
CA ASP A 84 -0.41 -3.75 18.20
C ASP A 84 -1.72 -3.77 17.39
N ASN A 85 -1.58 -3.88 16.07
CA ASN A 85 -2.74 -4.08 15.19
C ASN A 85 -2.38 -4.90 13.94
N SER A 86 -3.41 -5.52 13.38
CA SER A 86 -3.27 -6.40 12.22
C SER A 86 -2.74 -5.72 10.97
N LEU A 87 -2.98 -4.42 10.79
CA LEU A 87 -2.43 -3.67 9.65
C LEU A 87 -0.91 -3.49 9.80
N TYR A 88 -0.44 -3.11 10.99
CA TYR A 88 0.97 -2.95 11.29
C TYR A 88 1.71 -4.29 11.15
N ALA A 89 1.14 -5.37 11.68
CA ALA A 89 1.70 -6.72 11.55
C ALA A 89 1.85 -7.13 10.08
N ARG A 90 0.80 -6.93 9.26
CA ARG A 90 0.84 -7.24 7.82
C ARG A 90 1.90 -6.45 7.06
N ILE A 91 2.01 -5.14 7.31
CA ILE A 91 3.02 -4.30 6.67
C ILE A 91 4.44 -4.78 7.05
N THR A 92 4.63 -5.15 8.32
CA THR A 92 5.91 -5.66 8.82
C THR A 92 6.28 -7.00 8.18
N THR A 93 5.33 -7.92 8.02
CA THR A 93 5.54 -9.17 7.27
C THR A 93 5.95 -8.90 5.82
N ASN A 94 5.30 -7.94 5.15
CA ASN A 94 5.63 -7.59 3.76
C ASN A 94 7.03 -6.98 3.64
N LEU A 95 7.42 -6.10 4.58
CA LEU A 95 8.78 -5.55 4.66
C LEU A 95 9.82 -6.65 4.84
N ALA A 96 9.63 -7.51 5.84
CA ALA A 96 10.55 -8.59 6.15
C ALA A 96 10.71 -9.56 4.96
N LYS A 97 9.65 -9.78 4.18
CA LYS A 97 9.74 -10.60 2.96
C LYS A 97 10.65 -9.95 1.91
N ILE A 98 10.61 -8.64 1.73
CA ILE A 98 11.45 -7.97 0.72
C ILE A 98 12.89 -7.84 1.20
N GLU A 99 13.08 -7.36 2.44
CA GLU A 99 14.41 -7.19 3.04
C GLU A 99 15.10 -8.56 3.23
N GLY A 100 14.34 -9.62 3.53
CA GLY A 100 14.86 -10.98 3.62
C GLY A 100 15.29 -11.59 2.27
N HIS A 101 14.72 -11.12 1.15
CA HIS A 101 15.16 -11.52 -0.19
C HIS A 101 16.47 -10.82 -0.61
N GLU A 102 16.87 -9.71 0.02
CA GLU A 102 18.15 -9.04 -0.24
C GLU A 102 19.34 -9.70 0.50
N ASN A 103 19.08 -10.63 1.42
CA ASN A 103 20.09 -11.18 2.32
C ASN A 103 20.68 -12.54 1.87
N VAL A 104 20.59 -12.88 0.58
CA VAL A 104 21.25 -14.06 0.02
C VAL A 104 22.48 -13.58 -0.77
N PHE A 105 23.61 -13.45 -0.08
CA PHE A 105 24.94 -13.33 -0.67
C PHE A 105 25.60 -14.72 -0.74
#